data_AF-A0A973M2J4-F1
#
_entry.id   AF-A0A973M2J4-F1
#
_cell.length_a   1.000
_cell.length_b   1.000
_cell.length_c   1.000
_cell.angle_alpha   90.00
_cell.angle_beta   90.00
_cell.angle_gamma   90.00
#
_symmetry.space_group_name_H-M   'P 1'
#
loop_
_entity.id
_entity.type
_entity.pdbx_description
1 polymer ?
#
loop_
_entity_poly.entity_id
_entity_poly.type
_entity_poly.pdbx_seq_one_letter_code
_entity_poly.pdbx_strand_id
1 'polypeptide(L)' 'AERPGFILGTLDELYVPYPEPRADDGAWRAGRSTARVEGAVVRISGTMDDLDAWRAACAAWWAARPDAAEPTAPELVWED' A
#
# COMPACT_ATOMS: atom_id res chain seq x y z
N ALA A 1 -9.81 13.74 6.32
CA ALA A 1 -8.45 13.17 6.41
C ALA A 1 -8.60 11.70 6.79
N GLU A 2 -8.60 10.82 5.79
CA GLU A 2 -8.96 9.39 5.94
C GLU A 2 -7.81 8.47 5.50
N ARG A 3 -6.57 8.98 5.48
CA ARG A 3 -5.35 8.25 5.12
C ARG A 3 -4.52 8.03 6.38
N PRO A 4 -4.61 6.87 7.05
CA PRO A 4 -3.86 6.62 8.26
C PRO A 4 -2.35 6.59 7.99
N GLY A 5 -1.55 7.02 8.96
CA GLY A 5 -0.09 6.91 8.88
C GLY A 5 0.44 5.49 9.13
N PHE A 6 -0.33 4.66 9.83
CA PHE A 6 0.05 3.29 10.16
C PHE A 6 -1.13 2.34 9.91
N ILE A 7 -0.84 1.20 9.30
CA ILE A 7 -1.78 0.10 9.10
C ILE A 7 -1.22 -1.11 9.85
N LEU A 8 -1.86 -1.52 10.94
CA LEU A 8 -1.47 -2.65 11.79
C LEU A 8 -2.53 -3.74 11.71
N GLY A 9 -2.12 -5.01 11.71
CA GLY A 9 -3.04 -6.16 11.70
C GLY A 9 -3.52 -6.50 13.10
N THR A 10 -2.66 -6.33 14.10
CA THR A 10 -2.98 -6.53 15.53
C THR A 10 -2.32 -5.46 16.40
N LEU A 11 -2.75 -5.36 17.67
CA LEU A 11 -2.14 -4.44 18.64
C LEU A 11 -0.72 -4.86 19.05
N ASP A 12 -0.35 -6.12 18.87
CA ASP A 12 1.00 -6.60 19.21
C ASP A 12 2.07 -5.92 18.34
N GLU A 13 1.70 -5.47 17.13
CA GLU A 13 2.59 -4.76 16.22
C GLU A 13 3.00 -3.37 16.73
N LEU A 14 2.35 -2.83 17.77
CA LEU A 14 2.76 -1.57 18.42
C LEU A 14 4.12 -1.67 19.12
N TYR A 15 4.61 -2.90 19.37
CA TYR A 15 5.84 -3.16 20.12
C TYR A 15 7.02 -3.61 19.24
N VAL A 16 6.85 -3.59 17.91
CA VAL A 16 7.90 -3.95 16.95
C VAL A 16 8.12 -2.80 15.96
N PRO A 17 9.29 -2.73 15.29
CA PRO A 17 9.50 -1.74 14.24
C PRO A 17 8.46 -1.85 13.12
N TYR A 18 7.85 -0.71 12.75
CA TYR A 18 6.88 -0.67 11.67
C TYR A 18 7.56 -0.87 10.30
N PRO A 19 7.06 -1.78 9.45
CA PRO A 19 7.54 -1.92 8.07
C PRO A 19 7.01 -0.77 7.21
N GLU A 20 7.66 0.39 7.32
CA GLU A 20 7.33 1.59 6.56
C GLU A 20 7.43 1.33 5.04
N PRO A 21 6.36 1.57 4.26
CA PRO A 21 6.43 1.50 2.81
C PRO A 21 7.44 2.47 2.24
N ARG A 22 8.24 2.04 1.26
CA ARG A 22 9.26 2.87 0.60
C ARG A 22 9.11 2.80 -0.91
N ALA A 23 9.39 3.92 -1.59
CA ALA A 23 9.49 3.92 -3.04
C ALA A 23 10.66 3.03 -3.50
N ASP A 24 10.43 2.23 -4.53
CA ASP A 24 11.38 1.28 -5.10
C ASP A 24 11.09 1.09 -6.61
N ASP A 25 11.98 1.56 -7.48
CA ASP A 25 11.89 1.43 -8.95
C ASP A 25 10.49 1.71 -9.57
N GLY A 26 9.87 2.83 -9.17
CA GLY A 26 8.54 3.23 -9.67
C GLY A 26 7.37 2.46 -9.06
N ALA A 27 7.65 1.57 -8.11
CA ALA A 27 6.69 0.92 -7.23
C ALA A 27 6.88 1.41 -5.77
N TRP A 28 6.03 0.91 -4.89
CA TRP A 28 6.17 0.99 -3.44
C TRP A 28 6.35 -0.40 -2.88
N ARG A 29 7.27 -0.55 -1.92
CA ARG A 29 7.59 -1.81 -1.26
C ARG A 29 7.29 -1.72 0.22
N ALA A 30 6.65 -2.75 0.76
CA ALA A 30 6.62 -3.04 2.19
C ALA A 30 6.97 -4.54 2.36
N GLY A 31 7.90 -4.84 3.26
CA GLY A 31 8.42 -6.20 3.41
C GLY A 31 8.90 -6.79 2.07
N ARG A 32 8.30 -7.92 1.66
CA ARG A 32 8.55 -8.58 0.37
C ARG A 32 7.57 -8.17 -0.73
N SER A 33 6.47 -7.53 -0.37
CA SER A 33 5.38 -7.19 -1.28
C SER A 33 5.62 -5.82 -1.94
N THR A 34 5.15 -5.68 -3.16
CA THR A 34 5.27 -4.42 -3.93
C THR A 34 3.95 -4.04 -4.58
N ALA A 35 3.75 -2.75 -4.81
CA ALA A 35 2.60 -2.26 -5.56
C ALA A 35 2.95 -1.04 -6.42
N ARG A 36 2.32 -0.94 -7.58
CA ARG A 36 2.51 0.16 -8.53
C ARG A 36 1.17 0.61 -9.11
N VAL A 37 1.09 1.89 -9.46
CA VAL A 37 -0.13 2.49 -10.03
C VAL A 37 0.02 2.65 -11.53
N GLU A 38 -0.95 2.11 -12.28
CA GLU A 38 -1.13 2.33 -13.71
C GLU A 38 -2.50 2.96 -13.96
N GLY A 39 -2.55 4.30 -14.04
CA GLY A 39 -3.80 5.03 -14.21
C GLY A 39 -4.74 4.84 -13.01
N ALA A 40 -5.82 4.07 -13.20
CA ALA A 40 -6.81 3.74 -12.16
C ALA A 40 -6.62 2.35 -11.55
N VAL A 41 -5.59 1.61 -11.97
CA VAL A 41 -5.29 0.26 -11.49
C VAL A 41 -4.12 0.31 -10.51
N VAL A 42 -4.24 -0.42 -9.40
CA VAL A 42 -3.12 -0.77 -8.52
C VAL A 42 -2.77 -2.22 -8.77
N ARG A 43 -1.55 -2.46 -9.25
CA ARG A 43 -0.99 -3.79 -9.44
C ARG A 43 -0.16 -4.15 -8.22
N ILE A 44 -0.42 -5.30 -7.62
CA ILE A 44 0.14 -5.73 -6.34
C ILE A 44 0.83 -7.07 -6.56
N SER A 45 2.13 -7.14 -6.30
CA SER A 45 2.87 -8.40 -6.19
C SER A 45 2.98 -8.76 -4.71
N GLY A 46 2.34 -9.88 -4.35
CA GLY A 46 2.09 -10.30 -2.98
C GLY A 46 0.75 -11.02 -2.87
N THR A 47 0.36 -11.41 -1.66
CA THR A 47 -0.89 -12.16 -1.43
C THR A 47 -1.91 -11.34 -0.65
N MET A 48 -3.20 -11.62 -0.84
CA MET A 48 -4.28 -10.88 -0.18
C MET A 48 -4.28 -11.00 1.36
N ASP A 49 -3.72 -12.07 1.89
CA ASP A 49 -3.55 -12.34 3.31
C ASP A 49 -2.28 -11.71 3.90
N ASP A 50 -1.39 -11.14 3.07
CA ASP A 50 -0.22 -10.40 3.52
C ASP A 50 -0.54 -8.92 3.72
N LEU A 51 -0.42 -8.46 4.96
CA LEU A 51 -0.66 -7.05 5.31
C LEU A 51 0.35 -6.11 4.64
N ASP A 52 1.58 -6.58 4.37
CA ASP A 52 2.57 -5.77 3.66
C ASP A 52 2.15 -5.48 2.22
N ALA A 53 1.40 -6.38 1.57
CA ALA A 53 0.83 -6.13 0.25
C ALA A 53 -0.16 -4.95 0.26
N TRP A 54 -1.00 -4.88 1.30
CA TRP A 54 -1.92 -3.76 1.49
C TRP A 54 -1.21 -2.45 1.83
N ARG A 55 -0.17 -2.49 2.68
CA ARG A 55 0.66 -1.32 3.00
C ARG A 55 1.30 -0.73 1.74
N ALA A 56 1.88 -1.58 0.90
CA ALA A 56 2.45 -1.18 -0.38
C ALA A 56 1.38 -0.57 -1.31
N ALA A 57 0.22 -1.21 -1.43
CA ALA A 57 -0.89 -0.76 -2.27
C ALA A 57 -1.43 0.62 -1.86
N CYS A 58 -1.65 0.83 -0.56
CA CYS A 58 -2.09 2.12 -0.01
C CYS A 58 -1.06 3.22 -0.29
N ALA A 59 0.22 2.95 0.00
CA ALA A 59 1.29 3.91 -0.25
C ALA A 59 1.36 4.31 -1.73
N ALA A 60 1.29 3.33 -2.64
CA ALA A 60 1.28 3.58 -4.07
C ALA A 60 0.09 4.43 -4.52
N TRP A 61 -1.12 4.09 -4.07
CA TRP A 61 -2.33 4.80 -4.46
C TRP A 61 -2.36 6.24 -3.95
N TRP A 62 -2.00 6.45 -2.69
CA TRP A 62 -1.99 7.77 -2.08
C TRP A 62 -0.89 8.65 -2.65
N ALA A 63 0.29 8.09 -2.94
CA ALA A 63 1.37 8.81 -3.60
C ALA A 63 0.99 9.27 -5.02
N ALA A 64 0.20 8.48 -5.75
CA ALA A 64 -0.31 8.86 -7.06
C ALA A 64 -1.43 9.91 -7.02
N ARG A 65 -2.07 10.13 -5.85
CA ARG A 65 -3.23 11.03 -5.67
C ARG A 65 -3.09 11.89 -4.40
N PRO A 66 -2.01 12.68 -4.27
CA PRO A 66 -1.76 13.45 -3.05
C PRO A 66 -2.92 14.40 -2.72
N ASP A 67 -3.50 15.03 -3.74
CA ASP A 67 -4.48 16.11 -3.60
C ASP A 67 -5.94 15.69 -3.85
N ALA A 68 -6.25 14.38 -3.89
CA ALA A 68 -7.62 13.94 -4.09
C ALA A 68 -8.52 14.40 -2.92
N ALA A 69 -9.49 15.27 -3.22
CA ALA A 69 -10.41 15.86 -2.25
C ALA A 69 -11.47 14.88 -1.74
N GLU A 70 -11.81 13.90 -2.57
CA GLU A 70 -12.82 12.87 -2.29
C GLU A 70 -12.19 11.47 -2.32
N PRO A 71 -12.79 10.48 -1.64
CA PRO A 71 -12.37 9.09 -1.73
C PRO A 71 -12.36 8.58 -3.18
N THR A 72 -11.28 7.90 -3.56
CA THR A 72 -11.14 7.27 -4.88
C THR A 72 -10.81 5.80 -4.69
N ALA A 73 -11.44 4.95 -5.50
CA ALA A 73 -11.25 3.51 -5.45
C ALA A 73 -10.44 3.05 -6.68
N PRO A 74 -9.29 2.38 -6.50
CA PRO A 74 -8.59 1.72 -7.59
C PRO A 74 -9.27 0.42 -7.99
N GLU A 75 -9.05 -0.02 -9.21
CA GLU A 75 -9.13 -1.45 -9.55
C GLU A 75 -7.88 -2.15 -9.02
N LEU A 76 -8.04 -3.33 -8.42
CA LEU A 76 -6.92 -4.10 -7.86
C LEU A 76 -6.61 -5.29 -8.76
N VAL A 77 -5.34 -5.43 -9.14
CA VAL A 77 -4.82 -6.59 -9.87
C VAL A 77 -3.73 -7.22 -9.01
N TRP A 78 -3.93 -8.48 -8.66
CA TRP A 78 -2.94 -9.27 -7.91
C TRP A 78 -2.08 -10.04 -8.91
N GLU A 79 -0.76 -9.94 -8.74
CA GLU A 79 0.27 -10.54 -9.58
C GLU A 79 1.03 -11.57 -8.73
N ASP A 80 1.30 -12.75 -9.32
CA ASP A 80 2.01 -13.86 -8.69
C ASP A 80 3.46 -13.52 -8.29
#